data_AF-A0A835IBB6-F1
#
_entry.id   AF-A0A835IBB6-F1
#
_cell.length_a   1.000
_cell.length_b   1.000
_cell.length_c   1.000
_cell.angle_alpha   90.00
_cell.angle_beta   90.00
_cell.angle_gamma   90.00
#
_symmetry.space_group_name_H-M   'P 1'
#
loop_
_entity.id
_entity.type
_entity.pdbx_description
1 polymer ?
#
loop_
_entity_poly.entity_id
_entity_poly.type
_entity_poly.pdbx_seq_one_letter_code
_entity_poly.pdbx_strand_id
1 'polypeptide(L)'
;MGRVFVIILTVVLIFSRVSAKKPSSISRKEDIPFIKCQVCEKLGNELYNQVKKKESEKKVSEFEIIEISENVCNLKKEEADWILRMDYVKKDGGLQLVDQETEGQCNTQCKTVERACQEVMGYSDTDVAEYIFKSKPQINSLVNYLCSDLTKACSVKPPPLPKDWTPAEPFVPKSAKEAEMEKLMKSMQGMPGAPGMKMYSKDDLLNMQNLGEDDAEDDEDDDEAEFPSKLGKVLKEKETEKGNWQQKIVKQVTNTGTTLKRRVHQFSGKIRQWWKRTKTSAAKKPSKGNKADL
;
A
#
# COMPACT_ATOMS: atom_id res chain seq x y z
N MET A 1 49.04 26.18 20.07
CA MET A 1 47.75 25.48 20.20
C MET A 1 46.98 25.52 18.88
N GLY A 2 47.44 24.83 17.83
CA GLY A 2 46.81 24.96 16.50
C GLY A 2 46.85 23.72 15.61
N ARG A 3 47.45 22.60 16.06
CA ARG A 3 47.61 21.38 15.25
C ARG A 3 46.81 20.18 15.76
N VAL A 4 46.17 20.30 16.92
CA VAL A 4 45.35 19.22 17.52
C VAL A 4 43.88 19.32 17.09
N PHE A 5 43.40 20.52 16.77
CA PHE A 5 42.00 20.74 16.37
C PHE A 5 41.65 20.30 14.94
N VAL A 6 42.64 20.18 14.05
CA VAL A 6 42.39 19.81 12.64
C VAL A 6 42.19 18.29 12.47
N ILE A 7 42.78 17.48 13.36
CA ILE A 7 42.70 16.02 13.26
C ILE A 7 41.39 15.47 13.85
N ILE A 8 40.73 16.22 14.73
CA ILE A 8 39.46 15.79 15.34
C ILE A 8 38.26 16.06 14.40
N LEU A 9 38.38 16.98 13.45
CA LEU A 9 37.31 17.29 12.49
C LEU A 9 37.26 16.39 11.25
N THR A 10 38.32 15.61 10.97
CA THR A 10 38.35 14.69 9.81
C THR A 10 37.91 13.26 10.14
N VAL A 11 37.78 12.89 11.42
CA VAL A 11 37.42 11.51 11.83
C VAL A 11 35.89 11.30 11.96
N VAL A 12 35.07 12.36 11.91
CA VAL A 12 33.60 12.24 12.05
C VAL A 12 32.87 12.03 10.70
N LEU A 13 33.56 12.09 9.56
CA LEU A 13 32.96 11.92 8.23
C LEU A 13 33.11 10.50 7.63
N ILE A 14 33.47 9.49 8.42
CA ILE A 14 33.59 8.09 7.94
C ILE A 14 32.75 7.13 8.81
N PHE A 15 31.68 7.61 9.47
CA PHE A 15 30.58 6.70 9.83
C PHE A 15 29.71 6.46 8.61
N SER A 16 30.26 5.59 7.75
CA SER A 16 29.52 4.48 7.16
C SER A 16 28.08 4.79 6.77
N ARG A 17 27.90 5.37 5.59
CA ARG A 17 26.74 5.01 4.76
C ARG A 17 26.90 3.56 4.32
N VAL A 18 26.73 2.63 5.25
CA VAL A 18 26.23 1.31 4.90
C VAL A 18 24.80 1.56 4.45
N SER A 19 24.61 1.70 3.15
CA SER A 19 23.31 1.41 2.54
C SER A 19 23.03 -0.05 2.89
N ALA A 20 22.41 -0.26 4.04
CA ALA A 20 21.86 -1.55 4.39
C ALA A 20 20.84 -1.86 3.29
N LYS A 21 21.23 -2.70 2.33
CA LYS A 21 20.25 -3.40 1.51
C LYS A 21 19.26 -3.98 2.51
N LYS A 22 18.00 -3.51 2.48
CA LYS A 22 16.95 -4.00 3.38
C LYS A 22 17.05 -5.53 3.32
N PRO A 23 17.31 -6.23 4.43
CA PRO A 23 17.41 -7.68 4.41
C PRO A 23 16.09 -8.20 3.81
N SER A 24 16.20 -9.03 2.79
CA SER A 24 15.03 -9.72 2.24
C SER A 24 14.50 -10.60 3.35
N SER A 25 13.36 -10.23 3.90
CA SER A 25 12.64 -11.06 4.88
C SER A 25 12.32 -12.41 4.26
N ILE A 26 12.37 -13.47 5.07
CA ILE A 26 12.10 -14.85 4.66
C ILE A 26 10.74 -15.25 5.22
N SER A 27 9.94 -15.98 4.44
CA SER A 27 8.65 -16.51 4.88
C SER A 27 8.82 -17.68 5.87
N ARG A 28 7.95 -17.74 6.89
CA ARG A 28 7.84 -18.86 7.83
C ARG A 28 6.84 -19.87 7.30
N LYS A 29 7.33 -20.95 6.71
CA LYS A 29 6.49 -21.98 6.08
C LYS A 29 5.65 -22.74 7.12
N GLU A 30 6.16 -22.85 8.33
CA GLU A 30 5.51 -23.44 9.50
C GLU A 30 4.23 -22.71 9.91
N ASP A 31 4.11 -21.41 9.63
CA ASP A 31 2.95 -20.60 10.00
C ASP A 31 1.79 -20.73 8.99
N ILE A 32 2.08 -21.16 7.76
CA ILE A 32 1.11 -21.23 6.66
C ILE A 32 -0.12 -22.08 6.99
N PRO A 33 0.01 -23.31 7.55
CA PRO A 33 -1.16 -24.15 7.85
C PRO A 33 -2.17 -23.50 8.80
N PHE A 34 -1.75 -22.53 9.62
CA PHE A 34 -2.61 -21.85 10.58
C PHE A 34 -3.39 -20.68 9.96
N ILE A 35 -2.82 -20.04 8.93
CA ILE A 35 -3.40 -18.83 8.31
C ILE A 35 -3.98 -19.09 6.92
N LYS A 36 -3.72 -20.25 6.30
CA LYS A 36 -4.06 -20.55 4.89
C LYS A 36 -5.51 -20.23 4.53
N CYS A 37 -6.48 -20.68 5.34
CA CYS A 37 -7.89 -20.41 5.09
C CYS A 37 -8.22 -18.91 5.19
N GLN A 38 -7.72 -18.21 6.21
CA GLN A 38 -7.94 -16.77 6.39
C GLN A 38 -7.34 -15.95 5.24
N VAL A 39 -6.16 -16.34 4.78
CA VAL A 39 -5.51 -15.75 3.60
C VAL A 39 -6.36 -15.99 2.35
N CYS A 40 -6.92 -17.18 2.18
CA CYS A 40 -7.82 -17.47 1.07
C CYS A 40 -9.08 -16.61 1.08
N GLU A 41 -9.74 -16.48 2.24
CA GLU A 41 -10.92 -15.63 2.38
C GLU A 41 -10.60 -14.18 2.05
N LYS A 42 -9.48 -13.66 2.57
CA LYS A 42 -9.02 -12.31 2.25
C LYS A 42 -8.72 -12.15 0.76
N LEU A 43 -8.02 -13.10 0.16
CA LEU A 43 -7.72 -13.14 -1.27
C LEU A 43 -9.00 -13.08 -2.13
N GLY A 44 -10.02 -13.89 -1.82
CA GLY A 44 -11.30 -13.86 -2.52
C GLY A 44 -12.02 -12.51 -2.42
N ASN A 45 -11.94 -11.85 -1.26
CA ASN A 45 -12.46 -10.49 -1.08
C ASN A 45 -11.70 -9.46 -1.93
N GLU A 46 -10.36 -9.54 -1.96
CA GLU A 46 -9.51 -8.61 -2.72
C GLU A 46 -9.71 -8.77 -4.23
N LEU A 47 -9.82 -10.00 -4.74
CA LEU A 47 -10.19 -10.28 -6.13
C LEU A 47 -11.52 -9.61 -6.51
N TYR A 48 -12.56 -9.84 -5.71
CA TYR A 48 -13.88 -9.23 -5.94
C TYR A 48 -13.80 -7.70 -5.97
N ASN A 49 -13.13 -7.10 -4.98
CA ASN A 49 -13.05 -5.66 -4.84
C ASN A 49 -12.23 -5.00 -5.96
N GLN A 50 -11.12 -5.61 -6.37
CA GLN A 50 -10.28 -5.08 -7.45
C GLN A 50 -10.99 -5.16 -8.81
N VAL A 51 -11.66 -6.27 -9.12
CA VAL A 51 -12.46 -6.39 -10.34
C VAL A 51 -13.60 -5.37 -10.33
N LYS A 52 -14.36 -5.30 -9.24
CA LYS A 52 -15.48 -4.35 -9.12
C LYS A 52 -15.04 -2.90 -9.20
N LYS A 53 -13.86 -2.57 -8.65
CA LYS A 53 -13.26 -1.24 -8.79
C LYS A 53 -12.96 -0.95 -10.26
N LYS A 54 -12.31 -1.86 -10.99
CA LYS A 54 -12.05 -1.67 -12.44
C LYS A 54 -13.36 -1.57 -13.23
N GLU A 55 -14.38 -2.37 -12.91
CA GLU A 55 -15.72 -2.31 -13.54
C GLU A 55 -16.41 -0.96 -13.37
N SER A 56 -16.17 -0.28 -12.25
CA SER A 56 -16.73 1.06 -12.01
C SER A 56 -16.09 2.16 -12.86
N GLU A 57 -14.86 1.95 -13.33
CA GLU A 57 -14.10 2.90 -14.14
C GLU A 57 -14.30 2.66 -15.64
N LYS A 58 -14.32 1.40 -16.07
CA LYS A 58 -14.48 0.99 -17.47
C LYS A 58 -15.05 -0.43 -17.59
N LYS A 59 -15.47 -0.79 -18.81
CA LYS A 59 -15.84 -2.19 -19.12
C LYS A 59 -14.61 -3.07 -18.99
N VAL A 60 -14.66 -4.05 -18.08
CA VAL A 60 -13.58 -5.00 -17.83
C VAL A 60 -13.67 -6.17 -18.79
N SER A 61 -12.56 -6.49 -19.43
CA SER A 61 -12.37 -7.69 -20.25
C SER A 61 -11.91 -8.88 -19.41
N GLU A 62 -12.11 -10.10 -19.92
CA GLU A 62 -11.62 -11.33 -19.28
C GLU A 62 -10.10 -11.28 -19.04
N PHE A 63 -9.35 -10.76 -20.02
CA PHE A 63 -7.90 -10.60 -19.91
C PHE A 63 -7.48 -9.72 -18.72
N GLU A 64 -8.21 -8.64 -18.45
CA GLU A 64 -7.93 -7.77 -17.30
C GLU A 64 -8.22 -8.45 -15.96
N ILE A 65 -9.17 -9.40 -15.92
CA ILE A 65 -9.47 -10.19 -14.72
C ILE A 65 -8.38 -11.26 -14.51
N ILE A 66 -7.89 -11.87 -15.59
CA ILE A 66 -6.74 -12.79 -15.56
C ILE A 66 -5.52 -12.04 -15.00
N GLU A 67 -5.22 -10.85 -15.52
CA GLU A 67 -4.09 -10.04 -15.02
C GLU A 67 -4.22 -9.71 -13.53
N ILE A 68 -5.44 -9.38 -13.05
CA ILE A 68 -5.67 -9.20 -11.61
C ILE A 68 -5.38 -10.50 -10.85
N SER A 69 -5.89 -11.62 -11.34
CA SER A 69 -5.80 -12.92 -10.67
C SER A 69 -4.36 -13.44 -10.61
N GLU A 70 -3.56 -13.21 -11.66
CA GLU A 70 -2.13 -13.54 -11.69
C GLU A 70 -1.30 -12.67 -10.72
N ASN A 71 -1.66 -11.40 -10.56
CA ASN A 71 -0.83 -10.42 -9.86
C ASN A 71 -1.24 -10.18 -8.39
N VAL A 72 -2.42 -10.64 -7.96
CA VAL A 72 -2.95 -10.41 -6.60
C VAL A 72 -2.08 -10.97 -5.46
N CYS A 73 -1.21 -11.94 -5.75
CA CYS A 73 -0.25 -12.50 -4.80
C CYS A 73 1.21 -12.05 -5.05
N ASN A 74 1.46 -11.12 -5.98
CA ASN A 74 2.80 -10.70 -6.38
C ASN A 74 3.15 -9.33 -5.80
N LEU A 75 3.96 -9.27 -4.73
CA LEU A 75 4.30 -8.00 -4.05
C LEU A 75 4.98 -6.95 -4.95
N LYS A 76 5.45 -7.31 -6.15
CA LYS A 76 5.97 -6.35 -7.15
C LYS A 76 4.88 -5.60 -7.90
N LYS A 77 3.63 -6.02 -7.74
CA LYS A 77 2.45 -5.53 -8.44
C LYS A 77 1.52 -4.82 -7.45
N GLU A 78 0.72 -3.89 -7.95
CA GLU A 78 -0.19 -3.11 -7.09
C GLU A 78 -1.38 -3.96 -6.61
N GLU A 79 -1.75 -4.98 -7.38
CA GLU A 79 -2.80 -5.94 -7.05
C GLU A 79 -2.50 -6.70 -5.75
N ALA A 80 -1.23 -6.76 -5.33
CA ALA A 80 -0.81 -7.41 -4.08
C ALA A 80 -0.56 -6.43 -2.92
N ASP A 81 -0.84 -5.12 -3.09
CA ASP A 81 -0.60 -4.12 -2.04
C ASP A 81 -1.41 -4.40 -0.76
N TRP A 82 -2.53 -5.13 -0.87
CA TRP A 82 -3.30 -5.58 0.29
C TRP A 82 -2.47 -6.43 1.25
N ILE A 83 -1.49 -7.20 0.77
CA ILE A 83 -0.60 -8.03 1.59
C ILE A 83 0.27 -7.16 2.51
N LEU A 84 0.62 -5.94 2.06
CA LEU A 84 1.43 -5.00 2.85
C LEU A 84 0.68 -4.46 4.07
N ARG A 85 -0.65 -4.59 4.12
CA ARG A 85 -1.47 -4.26 5.30
C ARG A 85 -1.71 -5.46 6.22
N MET A 86 -1.34 -6.66 5.79
CA MET A 86 -1.63 -7.87 6.54
C MET A 86 -0.57 -8.12 7.61
N ASP A 87 -1.06 -8.47 8.79
CA ASP A 87 -0.29 -9.00 9.90
C ASP A 87 -1.07 -10.21 10.48
N TYR A 88 -0.44 -11.03 11.31
CA TYR A 88 -1.16 -12.05 12.08
C TYR A 88 -0.67 -12.10 13.52
N VAL A 89 -1.63 -12.25 14.43
CA VAL A 89 -1.39 -12.27 15.87
C VAL A 89 -1.90 -13.56 16.48
N LYS A 90 -1.27 -13.99 17.57
CA LYS A 90 -1.75 -15.13 18.35
C LYS A 90 -3.01 -14.72 19.11
N LYS A 91 -4.12 -15.43 18.86
CA LYS A 91 -5.40 -15.21 19.54
C LYS A 91 -6.14 -16.54 19.69
N ASP A 92 -6.73 -16.75 20.87
CA ASP A 92 -7.59 -17.92 21.16
C ASP A 92 -6.94 -19.28 20.86
N GLY A 93 -5.62 -19.39 21.04
CA GLY A 93 -4.86 -20.63 20.77
C GLY A 93 -4.55 -20.90 19.29
N GLY A 94 -4.90 -19.97 18.39
CA GLY A 94 -4.59 -19.99 16.96
C GLY A 94 -3.91 -18.70 16.47
N LEU A 95 -3.59 -18.62 15.18
CA LEU A 95 -3.18 -17.38 14.53
C LEU A 95 -4.40 -16.74 13.87
N GLN A 96 -4.56 -15.44 14.08
CA GLN A 96 -5.60 -14.65 13.42
C GLN A 96 -4.95 -13.60 12.52
N LEU A 97 -5.36 -13.57 11.26
CA LEU A 97 -4.97 -12.55 10.28
C LEU A 97 -5.67 -11.23 10.63
N VAL A 98 -4.93 -10.14 10.59
CA VAL A 98 -5.37 -8.79 10.96
C VAL A 98 -5.04 -7.83 9.81
N ASP A 99 -6.01 -7.02 9.43
CA ASP A 99 -5.86 -5.94 8.45
C ASP A 99 -5.50 -4.64 9.17
N GLN A 100 -4.33 -4.11 8.89
CA GLN A 100 -3.86 -2.84 9.42
C GLN A 100 -4.39 -1.68 8.57
N GLU A 101 -4.59 -0.52 9.18
CA GLU A 101 -5.14 0.66 8.47
C GLU A 101 -4.16 1.23 7.42
N THR A 102 -2.86 1.04 7.63
CA THR A 102 -1.79 1.56 6.77
C THR A 102 -0.92 0.45 6.21
N GLU A 103 -0.25 0.69 5.08
CA GLU A 103 0.73 -0.25 4.53
C GLU A 103 2.00 -0.27 5.40
N GLY A 104 2.53 -1.46 5.64
CA GLY A 104 3.72 -1.69 6.44
C GLY A 104 4.94 -2.11 5.62
N GLN A 105 6.10 -2.06 6.25
CA GLN A 105 7.33 -2.66 5.72
C GLN A 105 7.12 -4.17 5.64
N CYS A 106 7.46 -4.77 4.49
CA CYS A 106 7.26 -6.20 4.30
C CYS A 106 8.32 -7.01 5.06
N ASN A 107 7.96 -7.43 6.28
CA ASN A 107 8.74 -8.30 7.15
C ASN A 107 8.43 -9.80 6.87
N THR A 108 8.86 -10.69 7.77
CA THR A 108 8.61 -12.13 7.65
C THR A 108 7.12 -12.47 7.66
N GLN A 109 6.27 -11.74 8.39
CA GLN A 109 4.83 -11.99 8.41
C GLN A 109 4.19 -11.66 7.06
N CYS A 110 4.51 -10.50 6.50
CA CYS A 110 4.10 -10.12 5.13
C CYS A 110 4.54 -11.17 4.10
N LYS A 111 5.80 -11.64 4.17
CA LYS A 111 6.30 -12.71 3.29
C LYS A 111 5.62 -14.05 3.49
N THR A 112 5.19 -14.34 4.71
CA THR A 112 4.42 -15.54 5.02
C THR A 112 3.01 -15.47 4.42
N VAL A 113 2.37 -14.30 4.47
CA VAL A 113 1.08 -14.06 3.80
C VAL A 113 1.23 -14.13 2.27
N GLU A 114 2.26 -13.52 1.69
CA GLU A 114 2.59 -13.65 0.25
C GLU A 114 2.73 -15.12 -0.15
N ARG A 115 3.50 -15.88 0.62
CA ARG A 115 3.72 -17.31 0.35
C ARG A 115 2.43 -18.11 0.48
N ALA A 116 1.63 -17.87 1.51
CA ALA A 116 0.32 -18.51 1.68
C ALA A 116 -0.64 -18.16 0.54
N CYS A 117 -0.65 -16.91 0.08
CA CYS A 117 -1.43 -16.46 -1.08
C CYS A 117 -1.05 -17.24 -2.33
N GLN A 118 0.25 -17.35 -2.62
CA GLN A 118 0.75 -18.13 -3.76
C GLN A 118 0.40 -19.61 -3.66
N GLU A 119 0.40 -20.20 -2.47
CA GLU A 119 -0.01 -21.60 -2.26
C GLU A 119 -1.51 -21.83 -2.38
N VAL A 120 -2.33 -20.80 -2.10
CA VAL A 120 -3.78 -20.84 -2.32
C VAL A 120 -4.08 -20.64 -3.80
N MET A 121 -3.55 -19.59 -4.42
CA MET A 121 -3.81 -19.26 -5.82
C MET A 121 -3.25 -20.33 -6.78
N GLY A 122 -2.03 -20.83 -6.53
CA GLY A 122 -1.45 -21.94 -7.30
C GLY A 122 -1.51 -21.73 -8.81
N TYR A 123 -2.24 -22.61 -9.50
CA TYR A 123 -2.54 -22.57 -10.94
C TYR A 123 -4.01 -22.25 -11.24
N SER A 124 -4.73 -21.76 -10.23
CA SER A 124 -6.17 -21.51 -10.28
C SER A 124 -6.51 -20.09 -10.72
N ASP A 125 -5.52 -19.26 -11.05
CA ASP A 125 -5.69 -17.88 -11.51
C ASP A 125 -6.62 -17.78 -12.72
N THR A 126 -6.45 -18.66 -13.71
CA THR A 126 -7.30 -18.73 -14.90
C THR A 126 -8.71 -19.21 -14.58
N ASP A 127 -8.86 -20.28 -13.80
CA ASP A 127 -10.17 -20.83 -13.38
C ASP A 127 -10.99 -19.80 -12.55
N VAL A 128 -10.31 -19.05 -11.69
CA VAL A 128 -10.90 -17.99 -10.87
C VAL A 128 -11.33 -16.82 -11.76
N ALA A 129 -10.47 -16.40 -12.68
CA ALA A 129 -10.79 -15.33 -13.62
C ALA A 129 -11.99 -15.68 -14.51
N GLU A 130 -12.03 -16.91 -15.03
CA GLU A 130 -13.15 -17.42 -15.82
C GLU A 130 -14.45 -17.39 -15.01
N TYR A 131 -14.41 -17.89 -13.76
CA TYR A 131 -15.58 -17.91 -12.89
C TYR A 131 -16.11 -16.49 -12.61
N ILE A 132 -15.22 -15.55 -12.31
CA ILE A 132 -15.58 -14.14 -12.08
C ILE A 132 -16.22 -13.55 -13.36
N PHE A 133 -15.60 -13.76 -14.52
CA PHE A 133 -16.04 -13.17 -15.78
C PHE A 133 -17.40 -13.71 -16.25
N LYS A 134 -17.59 -15.03 -16.21
CA LYS A 134 -18.82 -15.69 -16.69
C LYS A 134 -19.96 -15.59 -15.70
N SER A 135 -19.70 -15.87 -14.43
CA SER A 135 -20.74 -16.03 -13.41
C SER A 135 -21.09 -14.72 -12.71
N LYS A 136 -20.21 -13.72 -12.74
CA LYS A 136 -20.35 -12.45 -12.00
C LYS A 136 -20.81 -12.68 -10.55
N PRO A 137 -20.09 -13.51 -9.79
CA PRO A 137 -20.54 -13.98 -8.49
C PRO A 137 -20.65 -12.84 -7.47
N GLN A 138 -21.46 -13.04 -6.44
CA GLN A 138 -21.36 -12.22 -5.22
C GLN A 138 -20.10 -12.60 -4.44
N ILE A 139 -19.64 -11.69 -3.56
CA ILE A 139 -18.39 -11.85 -2.81
C ILE A 139 -18.30 -13.19 -2.05
N ASN A 140 -19.37 -13.59 -1.36
CA ASN A 140 -19.40 -14.86 -0.61
C ASN A 140 -19.34 -16.08 -1.52
N SER A 141 -19.97 -16.01 -2.71
CA SER A 141 -19.92 -17.09 -3.70
C SER A 141 -18.52 -17.22 -4.29
N LEU A 142 -17.83 -16.11 -4.58
CA LEU A 142 -16.45 -16.13 -5.04
C LEU A 142 -15.50 -16.71 -3.98
N VAL A 143 -15.63 -16.24 -2.73
CA VAL A 143 -14.81 -16.74 -1.61
C VAL A 143 -15.04 -18.24 -1.40
N ASN A 144 -16.29 -18.70 -1.40
CA ASN A 144 -16.58 -20.12 -1.22
C ASN A 144 -16.05 -20.97 -2.40
N TYR A 145 -16.26 -20.52 -3.63
CA TYR A 145 -15.73 -21.19 -4.82
C TYR A 145 -14.20 -21.32 -4.75
N LEU A 146 -13.51 -20.22 -4.47
CA LEU A 146 -12.05 -20.21 -4.35
C LEU A 146 -11.57 -21.10 -3.20
N CYS A 147 -12.11 -20.93 -1.99
CA CYS A 147 -11.53 -21.49 -0.77
C CYS A 147 -12.01 -22.89 -0.41
N SER A 148 -13.22 -23.25 -0.80
CA SER A 148 -13.81 -24.56 -0.51
C SER A 148 -13.74 -25.48 -1.72
N ASP A 149 -14.17 -25.00 -2.89
CA ASP A 149 -14.38 -25.86 -4.06
C ASP A 149 -13.09 -26.07 -4.87
N LEU A 150 -12.39 -24.96 -5.19
CA LEU A 150 -11.25 -24.96 -6.08
C LEU A 150 -9.94 -25.31 -5.36
N THR A 151 -9.57 -24.55 -4.34
CA THR A 151 -8.25 -24.68 -3.67
C THR A 151 -8.29 -25.58 -2.44
N LYS A 152 -9.48 -25.84 -1.89
CA LYS A 152 -9.70 -26.57 -0.64
C LYS A 152 -8.92 -26.01 0.56
N ALA A 153 -8.52 -24.74 0.49
CA ALA A 153 -7.76 -24.05 1.52
C ALA A 153 -8.49 -24.00 2.88
N CYS A 154 -9.81 -23.98 2.86
CA CYS A 154 -10.67 -23.94 4.06
C CYS A 154 -11.31 -25.29 4.41
N SER A 155 -11.01 -26.36 3.67
CA SER A 155 -11.61 -27.69 3.94
C SER A 155 -11.05 -28.36 5.20
N VAL A 156 -9.84 -27.98 5.62
CA VAL A 156 -9.19 -28.52 6.82
C VAL A 156 -9.11 -27.43 7.88
N LYS A 157 -9.55 -27.74 9.10
CA LYS A 157 -9.43 -26.81 10.23
C LYS A 157 -7.94 -26.59 10.55
N PRO A 158 -7.53 -25.34 10.84
CA PRO A 158 -6.18 -25.04 11.28
C PRO A 158 -5.75 -25.94 12.45
N PRO A 159 -4.53 -26.50 12.43
CA PRO A 159 -4.00 -27.24 13.58
C PRO A 159 -3.86 -26.33 14.81
N PRO A 160 -3.82 -26.88 16.03
CA PRO A 160 -3.52 -26.09 17.22
C PRO A 160 -2.08 -25.58 17.18
N LEU A 161 -1.85 -24.35 17.65
CA LEU A 161 -0.52 -23.77 17.64
C LEU A 161 0.47 -24.52 18.56
N PRO A 162 1.74 -24.69 18.14
CA PRO A 162 2.80 -25.18 19.01
C PRO A 162 2.96 -24.30 20.26
N LYS A 163 3.31 -24.91 21.39
CA LYS A 163 3.47 -24.20 22.67
C LYS A 163 4.65 -23.24 22.67
N ASP A 164 5.68 -23.56 21.89
CA ASP A 164 6.93 -22.84 21.67
C ASP A 164 6.85 -21.84 20.51
N TRP A 165 5.67 -21.66 19.90
CA TRP A 165 5.49 -20.67 18.85
C TRP A 165 5.79 -19.25 19.38
N THR A 166 6.65 -18.53 18.65
CA THR A 166 7.04 -17.14 18.95
C THR A 166 6.65 -16.22 17.79
N PRO A 167 6.11 -15.02 18.07
CA PRO A 167 5.85 -14.03 17.03
C PRO A 167 7.10 -13.68 16.23
N ALA A 168 6.93 -13.38 14.95
CA ALA A 168 7.97 -12.77 14.12
C ALA A 168 8.14 -11.27 14.46
N GLU A 169 8.90 -10.52 13.66
CA GLU A 169 9.08 -9.09 13.88
C GLU A 169 7.72 -8.37 13.83
N PRO A 170 7.49 -7.36 14.69
CA PRO A 170 6.22 -6.63 14.69
C PRO A 170 6.00 -5.86 13.39
N PHE A 171 4.73 -5.60 13.08
CA PHE A 171 4.35 -4.73 11.97
C PHE A 171 4.91 -3.31 12.12
N VAL A 172 5.61 -2.82 11.09
CA VAL A 172 6.16 -1.47 11.05
C VAL A 172 5.44 -0.67 9.96
N PRO A 173 4.59 0.31 10.32
CA PRO A 173 3.87 1.10 9.32
C PRO A 173 4.85 1.92 8.47
N LYS A 174 4.64 1.94 7.15
CA LYS A 174 5.32 2.85 6.23
C LYS A 174 4.74 4.24 6.37
N SER A 175 5.57 5.24 6.07
CA SER A 175 5.06 6.59 5.85
C SER A 175 4.30 6.66 4.52
N ALA A 176 3.30 7.53 4.42
CA ALA A 176 2.56 7.73 3.16
C ALA A 176 3.47 8.06 1.97
N LYS A 177 4.52 8.85 2.20
CA LYS A 177 5.52 9.17 1.17
C LYS A 177 6.30 7.95 0.69
N GLU A 178 6.63 7.03 1.60
CA GLU A 178 7.33 5.78 1.24
C GLU A 178 6.41 4.86 0.43
N ALA A 179 5.14 4.72 0.84
CA ALA A 179 4.14 3.94 0.13
C ALA A 179 3.89 4.49 -1.30
N GLU A 180 3.72 5.81 -1.45
CA GLU A 180 3.55 6.44 -2.77
C GLU A 180 4.79 6.29 -3.67
N MET A 181 5.98 6.45 -3.10
CA MET A 181 7.23 6.27 -3.83
C MET A 181 7.41 4.82 -4.31
N GLU A 182 7.04 3.84 -3.49
CA GLU A 182 7.10 2.42 -3.86
C GLU A 182 6.07 2.08 -4.93
N LYS A 183 4.86 2.62 -4.83
CA LYS A 183 3.83 2.47 -5.86
C LYS A 183 4.29 3.04 -7.21
N LEU A 184 4.92 4.21 -7.21
CA LEU A 184 5.53 4.77 -8.41
C LEU A 184 6.60 3.84 -8.98
N MET A 185 7.50 3.31 -8.15
CA MET A 185 8.54 2.38 -8.58
C MET A 185 7.96 1.07 -9.18
N LYS A 186 6.88 0.53 -8.60
CA LYS A 186 6.20 -0.67 -9.13
C LYS A 186 5.61 -0.43 -10.51
N SER A 187 4.98 0.73 -10.73
CA SER A 187 4.42 1.10 -12.03
C SER A 187 5.46 1.15 -13.15
N MET A 188 6.73 1.45 -12.83
CA MET A 188 7.83 1.51 -13.78
C MET A 188 8.39 0.12 -14.14
N GLN A 189 8.29 -0.87 -13.26
CA GLN A 189 8.87 -2.22 -13.48
C GLN A 189 8.09 -3.07 -14.49
N GLY A 190 6.89 -2.66 -14.89
CA GLY A 190 6.02 -3.39 -15.80
C GLY A 190 6.03 -2.92 -17.25
N MET A 191 6.83 -1.91 -17.62
CA MET A 191 6.82 -1.34 -18.97
C MET A 191 7.74 -2.15 -19.91
N PRO A 192 7.20 -2.81 -20.97
CA PRO A 192 8.02 -3.55 -21.91
C PRO A 192 8.73 -2.56 -22.84
N GLY A 193 10.04 -2.40 -22.66
CA GLY A 193 10.87 -1.53 -23.49
C GLY A 193 11.92 -0.75 -22.72
N ALA A 194 12.98 -1.43 -22.30
CA ALA A 194 14.35 -0.91 -22.40
C ALA A 194 15.39 -2.04 -22.24
N PRO A 195 15.40 -3.07 -23.12
CA PRO A 195 16.57 -3.92 -23.24
C PRO A 195 17.73 -3.06 -23.79
N GLY A 196 18.63 -2.60 -22.91
CA GLY A 196 19.84 -1.87 -23.31
C GLY A 196 20.12 -0.53 -22.62
N MET A 197 19.23 0.01 -21.78
CA MET A 197 19.62 1.16 -20.95
C MET A 197 20.51 0.67 -19.81
N LYS A 198 21.83 0.88 -19.94
CA LYS A 198 22.73 0.86 -18.80
C LYS A 198 22.25 1.94 -17.84
N MET A 199 21.85 1.57 -16.62
CA MET A 199 21.70 2.57 -15.55
C MET A 199 23.08 3.15 -15.32
N TYR A 200 23.31 4.38 -15.77
CA TYR A 200 24.53 5.11 -15.45
C TYR A 200 24.52 5.41 -13.96
N SER A 201 25.61 5.04 -13.29
CA SER A 201 25.84 5.41 -11.90
C SER A 201 26.05 6.92 -11.83
N LYS A 202 25.81 7.53 -10.66
CA LYS A 202 26.10 8.97 -10.47
C LYS A 202 27.54 9.33 -10.86
N ASP A 203 28.46 8.39 -10.69
CA ASP A 203 29.87 8.54 -11.05
C ASP A 203 30.12 8.43 -12.56
N ASP A 204 29.31 7.65 -13.31
CA ASP A 204 29.42 7.54 -14.76
C ASP A 204 28.97 8.82 -15.49
N LEU A 205 27.94 9.49 -14.96
CA LEU A 205 27.47 10.79 -15.47
C LEU A 205 28.49 11.91 -15.23
N LEU A 206 29.21 11.85 -14.12
CA LEU A 206 30.26 12.81 -13.79
C LEU A 206 31.51 12.58 -14.64
N ASN A 207 31.81 11.33 -15.01
CA ASN A 207 32.93 11.00 -15.89
C ASN A 207 32.68 11.37 -17.36
N MET A 208 31.42 11.34 -17.82
CA MET A 208 31.05 11.79 -19.17
C MET A 208 31.16 13.30 -19.36
N GLN A 209 31.05 14.09 -18.29
CA GLN A 209 31.10 15.55 -18.35
C GLN A 209 32.54 16.11 -18.45
N ASN A 210 33.55 15.22 -18.51
CA ASN A 210 34.98 15.55 -18.47
C ASN A 210 35.74 15.19 -19.75
N LEU A 211 35.06 14.95 -20.87
CA LEU A 211 35.71 14.71 -22.17
C LEU A 211 35.43 15.87 -23.10
N GLY A 212 36.25 16.91 -22.97
CA GLY A 212 36.41 17.95 -23.98
C GLY A 212 37.88 18.36 -23.97
N GLU A 213 38.69 17.73 -24.82
CA GLU A 213 39.93 18.30 -25.34
C GLU A 213 40.37 17.50 -26.60
N ASP A 214 40.13 18.13 -27.75
CA ASP A 214 40.88 18.18 -29.03
C ASP A 214 41.34 16.88 -29.73
N ASP A 215 40.92 16.63 -30.98
CA ASP A 215 41.44 17.28 -32.21
C ASP A 215 40.72 16.78 -33.48
N ALA A 216 40.92 17.53 -34.57
CA ALA A 216 40.01 17.79 -35.70
C ALA A 216 40.01 16.81 -36.91
N GLU A 217 39.12 17.15 -37.85
CA GLU A 217 39.06 16.89 -39.31
C GLU A 217 38.17 15.69 -39.76
N ASP A 218 37.20 15.83 -40.68
CA ASP A 218 36.67 16.96 -41.45
C ASP A 218 35.30 16.59 -42.06
N ASP A 219 34.59 17.62 -42.56
CA ASP A 219 33.51 17.64 -43.55
C ASP A 219 32.01 17.57 -43.13
N GLU A 220 31.49 18.78 -42.92
CA GLU A 220 30.26 19.38 -43.50
C GLU A 220 28.89 18.68 -43.32
N ASP A 221 28.05 19.23 -42.45
CA ASP A 221 26.84 19.94 -42.90
C ASP A 221 26.25 20.81 -41.77
N ASP A 222 26.02 22.06 -42.14
CA ASP A 222 25.42 23.16 -41.40
C ASP A 222 23.95 22.84 -41.08
N ASP A 223 23.56 22.84 -39.80
CA ASP A 223 22.21 23.16 -39.37
C ASP A 223 22.21 23.43 -37.84
N GLU A 224 22.48 24.69 -37.53
CA GLU A 224 22.36 25.31 -36.22
C GLU A 224 20.89 25.22 -35.73
N ALA A 225 20.54 24.15 -35.02
CA ALA A 225 19.27 24.06 -34.32
C ALA A 225 19.31 24.93 -33.06
N GLU A 226 19.02 26.23 -33.25
CA GLU A 226 18.76 27.21 -32.21
C GLU A 226 17.75 26.64 -31.19
N PHE A 227 18.26 26.30 -29.99
CA PHE A 227 17.43 25.88 -28.86
C PHE A 227 16.37 26.97 -28.62
N PRO A 228 15.06 26.66 -28.67
CA PRO A 228 14.05 27.70 -28.62
C PRO A 228 14.03 28.32 -27.22
N SER A 229 14.57 29.53 -27.11
CA SER A 229 14.57 30.41 -25.92
C SER A 229 13.16 30.66 -25.34
N LYS A 230 12.11 30.21 -26.03
CA LYS A 230 10.71 30.20 -25.58
C LYS A 230 10.39 29.07 -24.58
N LEU A 231 11.12 27.95 -24.54
CA LEU A 231 10.82 26.83 -23.65
C LEU A 231 11.11 27.15 -22.18
N GLY A 232 12.22 27.85 -21.91
CA GLY A 232 12.57 28.31 -20.56
C GLY A 232 11.58 29.33 -20.00
N LYS A 233 10.97 30.15 -20.86
CA LYS A 233 9.95 31.13 -20.46
C LYS A 233 8.63 30.45 -20.09
N VAL A 234 8.21 29.45 -20.88
CA VAL A 234 6.99 28.66 -20.64
C VAL A 234 7.08 27.79 -19.39
N LEU A 235 8.27 27.24 -19.08
CA LEU A 235 8.48 26.49 -17.85
C LEU A 235 8.43 27.40 -16.61
N LYS A 236 8.98 28.61 -16.70
CA LYS A 236 8.98 29.60 -15.62
C LYS A 236 7.59 30.22 -15.39
N GLU A 237 6.80 30.41 -16.45
CA GLU A 237 5.37 30.77 -16.35
C GLU A 237 4.54 29.62 -15.75
N LYS A 238 4.77 28.37 -16.15
CA LYS A 238 4.06 27.23 -15.55
C LYS A 238 4.39 27.03 -14.07
N GLU A 239 5.63 27.24 -13.64
CA GLU A 239 5.99 27.15 -12.21
C GLU A 239 5.35 28.26 -11.36
N THR A 240 5.30 29.49 -11.88
CA THR A 240 4.65 30.62 -11.18
C THR A 240 3.13 30.47 -11.12
N GLU A 241 2.51 29.96 -12.19
CA GLU A 241 1.09 29.62 -12.21
C GLU A 241 0.80 28.45 -11.25
N LYS A 242 1.73 27.47 -11.14
CA LYS A 242 1.65 26.33 -10.21
C LYS A 242 1.79 26.73 -8.73
N GLY A 243 2.51 27.82 -8.42
CA GLY A 243 2.53 28.39 -7.06
C GLY A 243 1.21 29.08 -6.70
N ASN A 244 0.57 29.74 -7.68
CA ASN A 244 -0.59 30.58 -7.45
C ASN A 244 -1.90 29.77 -7.25
N TRP A 245 -2.10 28.67 -7.99
CA TRP A 245 -3.27 27.79 -7.76
C TRP A 245 -3.19 27.03 -6.43
N GLN A 246 -2.00 26.63 -5.98
CA GLN A 246 -1.82 25.99 -4.67
C GLN A 246 -2.22 26.94 -3.53
N GLN A 247 -1.80 28.20 -3.59
CA GLN A 247 -2.22 29.21 -2.63
C GLN A 247 -3.73 29.48 -2.69
N LYS A 248 -4.33 29.46 -3.88
CA LYS A 248 -5.77 29.66 -4.08
C LYS A 248 -6.61 28.50 -3.48
N ILE A 249 -6.16 27.25 -3.66
CA ILE A 249 -6.79 26.07 -3.05
C ILE A 249 -6.67 26.11 -1.52
N VAL A 250 -5.47 26.38 -0.99
CA VAL A 250 -5.26 26.48 0.47
C VAL A 250 -6.15 27.57 1.08
N LYS A 251 -6.29 28.71 0.40
CA LYS A 251 -7.15 29.81 0.86
C LYS A 251 -8.66 29.47 0.79
N GLN A 252 -9.09 28.71 -0.22
CA GLN A 252 -10.48 28.21 -0.29
C GLN A 252 -10.77 27.17 0.79
N VAL A 253 -9.86 26.20 1.01
CA VAL A 253 -10.05 25.15 2.02
C VAL A 253 -10.06 25.73 3.44
N THR A 254 -9.19 26.70 3.73
CA THR A 254 -9.16 27.37 5.04
C THR A 254 -10.40 28.26 5.28
N ASN A 255 -10.90 28.96 4.26
CA ASN A 255 -12.15 29.74 4.38
C ASN A 255 -13.40 28.86 4.53
N THR A 256 -13.47 27.74 3.81
CA THR A 256 -14.57 26.77 3.97
C THR A 256 -14.49 26.06 5.32
N GLY A 257 -13.28 25.72 5.78
CA GLY A 257 -13.02 25.10 7.08
C GLY A 257 -13.38 26.01 8.26
N THR A 258 -13.07 27.31 8.20
CA THR A 258 -13.46 28.27 9.25
C THR A 258 -14.97 28.52 9.29
N THR A 259 -15.65 28.46 8.14
CA THR A 259 -17.11 28.58 8.04
C THR A 259 -17.83 27.35 8.59
N LEU A 260 -17.31 26.15 8.32
CA LEU A 260 -17.78 24.88 8.91
C LEU A 260 -17.53 24.82 10.42
N LYS A 261 -16.36 25.26 10.88
CA LYS A 261 -16.02 25.30 12.32
C LYS A 261 -16.96 26.21 13.11
N ARG A 262 -17.46 27.30 12.49
CA ARG A 262 -18.48 28.18 13.08
C ARG A 262 -19.87 27.51 13.17
N ARG A 263 -20.24 26.62 12.22
CA ARG A 263 -21.50 25.85 12.28
C ARG A 263 -21.44 24.68 13.27
N VAL A 264 -20.30 24.01 13.42
CA VAL A 264 -20.13 22.89 14.35
C VAL A 264 -20.23 23.33 15.81
N HIS A 265 -19.75 24.54 16.15
CA HIS A 265 -19.89 25.10 17.50
C HIS A 265 -21.35 25.48 17.85
N GLN A 266 -22.21 25.66 16.84
CA GLN A 266 -23.63 25.97 17.03
C GLN A 266 -24.48 24.71 17.24
N PHE A 267 -24.11 23.59 16.62
CA PHE A 267 -24.80 22.31 16.78
C PHE A 267 -24.36 21.51 18.02
N SER A 268 -23.12 21.68 18.49
CA SER A 268 -22.62 20.99 19.69
C SER A 268 -23.42 21.34 20.96
N GLY A 269 -23.88 22.58 21.09
CA GLY A 269 -24.73 23.03 22.20
C GLY A 269 -26.10 22.35 22.23
N LYS A 270 -26.75 22.19 21.06
CA LYS A 270 -28.06 21.53 20.92
C LYS A 270 -27.98 20.03 21.18
N ILE A 271 -26.94 19.37 20.69
CA ILE A 271 -26.71 17.93 20.93
C ILE A 271 -26.45 17.67 22.43
N ARG A 272 -25.69 18.54 23.10
CA ARG A 272 -25.40 18.42 24.53
C ARG A 272 -26.66 18.61 25.40
N GLN A 273 -27.58 19.49 25.01
CA GLN A 273 -28.87 19.66 25.72
C GLN A 273 -29.83 18.50 25.45
N TRP A 274 -29.86 17.98 24.22
CA TRP A 274 -30.64 16.79 23.87
C TRP A 274 -30.20 15.59 24.71
N TRP A 275 -28.89 15.29 24.76
CA TRP A 275 -28.32 14.22 25.58
C TRP A 275 -28.63 14.35 27.08
N LYS A 276 -28.68 15.59 27.62
CA LYS A 276 -29.05 15.81 29.03
C LYS A 276 -30.53 15.55 29.31
N ARG A 277 -31.43 15.83 28.36
CA ARG A 277 -32.88 15.56 28.49
C ARG A 277 -33.24 14.08 28.38
N THR A 278 -32.51 13.31 27.57
CA THR A 278 -32.74 11.87 27.45
C THR A 278 -32.30 11.13 28.71
N LYS A 279 -31.24 11.61 29.39
CA LYS A 279 -30.71 10.99 30.63
C LYS A 279 -31.63 11.16 31.84
N THR A 280 -32.37 12.26 31.94
CA THR A 280 -33.36 12.49 33.03
C THR A 280 -34.65 11.71 32.83
N SER A 281 -34.98 11.31 31.59
CA SER A 281 -36.18 10.52 31.29
C SER A 281 -36.01 9.01 31.58
N ALA A 282 -34.77 8.52 31.64
CA ALA A 282 -34.47 7.12 31.98
C ALA A 282 -34.50 6.82 33.49
N ALA A 283 -34.66 7.82 34.36
CA ALA A 283 -34.61 7.68 35.82
C ALA A 283 -35.99 7.49 36.50
N LYS A 284 -37.09 7.29 35.76
CA LYS A 284 -38.40 6.95 36.33
C LYS A 284 -38.87 5.58 35.84
N LYS A 285 -38.47 4.51 36.53
CA LYS A 285 -39.20 3.23 36.52
C LYS A 285 -40.28 3.27 37.63
N PRO A 286 -41.51 2.80 37.38
CA PRO A 286 -42.56 2.73 38.40
C PRO A 286 -42.34 1.50 39.29
N SER A 287 -42.48 1.67 40.62
CA SER A 287 -42.59 0.56 41.56
C SER A 287 -43.96 -0.10 41.38
N LYS A 288 -43.99 -1.38 41.02
CA LYS A 288 -45.22 -2.18 40.93
C LYS A 288 -45.23 -3.12 42.13
N GLY A 289 -46.18 -2.91 43.03
CA GLY A 289 -46.48 -3.80 44.16
C GLY A 289 -47.26 -5.06 43.76
N ASN A 290 -47.46 -5.90 44.79
CA ASN A 290 -48.12 -7.22 44.87
C ASN A 290 -47.11 -8.38 44.99
N LYS A 291 -47.11 -9.26 46.02
CA LYS A 291 -48.19 -9.88 46.83
C LYS A 291 -47.63 -10.50 48.15
N ALA A 292 -48.49 -10.66 49.18
CA ALA A 292 -48.67 -11.84 50.06
C ALA A 292 -49.78 -11.53 51.10
N ASP A 293 -50.97 -12.15 51.00
CA ASP A 293 -51.47 -13.24 51.89
C ASP A 293 -51.59 -12.88 53.39
N LEU A 294 -52.77 -12.43 53.84
CA LEU A 294 -53.79 -13.20 54.60
C LEU A 294 -55.02 -12.32 54.85
#